data_AF-A0A939AAQ4-F1
#
_entry.id   AF-A0A939AAQ4-F1
#
_cell.length_a   1.000
_cell.length_b   1.000
_cell.length_c   1.000
_cell.angle_alpha   90.00
_cell.angle_beta   90.00
_cell.angle_gamma   90.00
#
_symmetry.space_group_name_H-M   'P 1'
#
loop_
_entity.id
_entity.type
_entity.pdbx_description
1 polymer ?
#
loop_
_entity_poly.entity_id
_entity_poly.type
_entity_poly.pdbx_seq_one_letter_code
_entity_poly.pdbx_strand_id
1 'polypeptide(L)'
;MGSASRKTLPLPQSRFLGFLVSAVDVLGRGRAGRAESGRNQRTVFLLVLTVGVVSCGRVDERLLGQEVRCDAVPGDTSVRGGASGAGGAHVDGSKLQNCVDDTDSEELTAGWHLSDGGSFSYLQGPAMVVVPHPDDEVLGFFSLLRSGVETHVVVLTCGDGYDAAVASWMSCGDTGVEVDADGRAKLCQARMAESQDVLGALGAASVVFLGYPDGQLGAIADDGHAEGHGWSDASFRGNPFEREYLVEDLVDALQASGAVSVFTTDPLDSHPDHSATARFVGAAAAALGYQEIGVALVHSTAGEDSWPPPACSPGLAPVAGIFARYLPATGLSAPPDWDGLPWEETTLGLEEAVNKGEAILAYGSQLGTSCIDGDMPGNKWGVLDPCGYMLAFARTNELFRVVKVEDVPSLQ
;
A
#
# COMPACT_ATOMS: atom_id res chain seq x y z
N MET A 1 -28.71 5.61 29.70
CA MET A 1 -28.29 6.92 29.15
C MET A 1 -26.92 7.23 29.72
N GLY A 2 -25.89 7.08 28.90
CA GLY A 2 -24.49 7.29 29.28
C GLY A 2 -23.66 7.13 28.01
N SER A 3 -23.54 8.21 27.25
CA SER A 3 -22.73 8.30 26.03
C SER A 3 -21.26 8.28 26.44
N ALA A 4 -20.54 7.21 26.09
CA ALA A 4 -19.10 7.16 26.20
C ALA A 4 -18.51 7.80 24.94
N SER A 5 -17.97 9.01 25.10
CA SER A 5 -17.19 9.72 24.08
C SER A 5 -15.96 8.87 23.71
N ARG A 6 -15.92 8.40 22.46
CA ARG A 6 -14.73 7.78 21.86
C ARG A 6 -13.64 8.85 21.77
N LYS A 7 -12.51 8.61 22.41
CA LYS A 7 -11.28 9.39 22.19
C LYS A 7 -10.68 8.92 20.87
N THR A 8 -10.69 9.78 19.87
CA THR A 8 -9.85 9.64 18.67
C THR A 8 -8.41 9.91 19.05
N LEU A 9 -7.51 8.98 18.73
CA LEU A 9 -6.07 9.21 18.76
C LEU A 9 -5.69 9.89 17.45
N PRO A 10 -4.88 10.97 17.45
CA PRO A 10 -4.45 11.61 16.22
C PRO A 10 -3.45 10.69 15.50
N LEU A 11 -3.69 10.44 14.21
CA LEU A 11 -2.68 9.87 13.31
C LEU A 11 -1.47 10.82 13.23
N PRO A 12 -0.25 10.31 13.03
CA PRO A 12 0.95 11.14 12.91
C PRO A 12 0.91 11.99 11.63
N GLN A 13 0.37 13.21 11.71
CA GLN A 13 0.41 14.20 10.64
C GLN A 13 1.84 14.69 10.34
N SER A 14 2.07 15.11 9.08
CA SER A 14 3.15 15.99 8.58
C SER A 14 4.52 15.41 8.18
N ARG A 15 4.76 14.09 8.25
CA ARG A 15 6.08 13.54 7.86
C ARG A 15 6.34 13.48 6.34
N PHE A 16 5.35 13.64 5.46
CA PHE A 16 5.58 13.34 4.03
C PHE A 16 6.38 14.41 3.26
N LEU A 17 6.03 15.70 3.38
CA LEU A 17 6.71 16.76 2.61
C LEU A 17 8.15 17.07 3.10
N GLY A 18 8.43 16.85 4.39
CA GLY A 18 9.76 17.06 4.95
C GLY A 18 10.79 16.00 4.52
N PHE A 19 10.33 14.78 4.19
CA PHE A 19 11.19 13.61 4.03
C PHE A 19 11.73 13.43 2.60
N LEU A 20 10.96 13.81 1.57
CA LEU A 20 11.43 13.88 0.18
C LEU A 20 12.65 14.81 0.02
N VAL A 21 12.71 15.87 0.84
CA VAL A 21 13.84 16.82 0.86
C VAL A 21 15.08 16.22 1.53
N SER A 22 14.92 15.38 2.56
CA SER A 22 16.04 14.84 3.33
C SER A 22 16.77 13.67 2.63
N ALA A 23 16.04 12.82 1.90
CA ALA A 23 16.64 11.74 1.10
C ALA A 23 17.53 12.27 -0.05
N VAL A 24 17.19 13.42 -0.62
CA VAL A 24 18.01 14.12 -1.63
C VAL A 24 19.30 14.68 -1.02
N ASP A 25 19.26 15.13 0.24
CA ASP A 25 20.41 15.75 0.91
C ASP A 25 21.49 14.72 1.30
N VAL A 26 21.10 13.47 1.57
CA VAL A 26 22.03 12.36 1.84
C VAL A 26 22.82 11.96 0.58
N LEU A 27 22.21 12.09 -0.60
CA LEU A 27 22.87 11.83 -1.89
C LEU A 27 23.87 12.93 -2.29
N GLY A 28 23.80 14.12 -1.66
CA GLY A 28 24.67 15.27 -1.95
C GLY A 28 26.00 15.31 -1.17
N ARG A 29 26.19 14.46 -0.15
CA ARG A 29 27.38 14.50 0.73
C ARG A 29 28.27 13.26 0.62
N GLY A 30 28.59 12.86 -0.61
CA GLY A 30 29.68 11.93 -0.93
C GLY A 30 31.04 12.64 -1.00
N ARG A 31 31.99 12.22 -0.16
CA ARG A 31 33.36 12.75 0.03
C ARG A 31 34.12 13.16 -1.26
N ALA A 32 34.69 14.36 -1.25
CA ALA A 32 35.72 14.80 -2.19
C ALA A 32 37.04 14.05 -1.94
N GLY A 33 37.32 13.05 -2.76
CA GLY A 33 38.63 12.42 -2.94
C GLY A 33 39.32 12.96 -4.19
N ARG A 34 40.57 13.38 -4.05
CA ARG A 34 41.42 14.05 -5.04
C ARG A 34 42.10 13.01 -5.96
N ALA A 35 41.91 13.08 -7.29
CA ALA A 35 42.84 12.57 -8.32
C ALA A 35 42.41 13.00 -9.74
N GLU A 36 43.33 12.90 -10.69
CA GLU A 36 43.49 13.72 -11.89
C GLU A 36 42.79 13.23 -13.18
N SER A 37 42.52 14.23 -14.03
CA SER A 37 42.58 14.28 -15.51
C SER A 37 41.90 13.20 -16.36
N GLY A 38 41.06 13.66 -17.30
CA GLY A 38 40.68 12.90 -18.49
C GLY A 38 39.28 13.27 -18.97
N ARG A 39 39.20 13.88 -20.17
CA ARG A 39 37.96 14.26 -20.86
C ARG A 39 36.89 13.18 -20.78
N ASN A 40 35.67 13.55 -20.41
CA ASN A 40 34.46 12.94 -20.96
C ASN A 40 33.22 13.84 -20.78
N GLN A 41 32.29 13.69 -21.71
CA GLN A 41 31.06 14.45 -21.86
C GLN A 41 30.23 14.44 -20.58
N ARG A 42 29.78 15.62 -20.13
CA ARG A 42 28.77 15.75 -19.09
C ARG A 42 27.39 15.67 -19.74
N THR A 43 26.79 14.49 -19.71
CA THR A 43 25.34 14.37 -19.77
C THR A 43 24.81 14.85 -18.42
N VAL A 44 24.17 16.01 -18.41
CA VAL A 44 23.44 16.52 -17.23
C VAL A 44 22.04 15.90 -17.29
N PHE A 45 21.74 14.98 -16.38
CA PHE A 45 20.36 14.64 -16.08
C PHE A 45 19.76 15.81 -15.30
N LEU A 46 18.90 16.56 -15.98
CA LEU A 46 18.09 17.60 -15.38
C LEU A 46 16.82 16.93 -14.85
N LEU A 47 16.80 16.58 -13.57
CA LEU A 47 15.56 16.21 -12.88
C LEU A 47 14.80 17.50 -12.58
N VAL A 48 13.87 17.89 -13.46
CA VAL A 48 12.95 19.01 -13.22
C VAL A 48 11.76 18.48 -12.45
N LEU A 49 11.82 18.59 -11.12
CA LEU A 49 10.62 18.58 -10.27
C LEU A 49 10.09 20.01 -10.20
N THR A 50 9.18 20.36 -11.11
CA THR A 50 8.28 21.51 -10.91
C THR A 50 6.95 20.99 -10.42
N VAL A 51 6.78 20.95 -9.10
CA VAL A 51 5.45 21.03 -8.48
C VAL A 51 5.20 22.51 -8.21
N GLY A 52 4.52 23.16 -9.17
CA GLY A 52 3.98 24.49 -8.99
C GLY A 52 2.47 24.39 -8.86
N VAL A 53 1.95 24.35 -7.64
CA VAL A 53 0.53 24.62 -7.39
C VAL A 53 0.34 26.13 -7.49
N VAL A 54 -0.07 26.60 -8.67
CA VAL A 54 -0.63 27.94 -8.80
C VAL A 54 -2.12 27.82 -8.49
N SER A 55 -2.53 28.37 -7.35
CA SER A 55 -3.94 28.54 -6.99
C SER A 55 -4.65 29.35 -8.08
N CYS A 56 -5.52 28.72 -8.85
CA CYS A 56 -6.37 29.39 -9.83
C CYS A 56 -7.57 30.03 -9.11
N GLY A 57 -7.54 31.36 -8.98
CA GLY A 57 -8.76 32.16 -8.86
C GLY A 57 -9.53 32.13 -10.18
N ARG A 58 -10.87 32.12 -10.08
CA ARG A 58 -11.86 32.11 -11.19
C ARG A 58 -11.35 32.72 -12.51
N VAL A 59 -11.31 31.89 -13.55
CA VAL A 59 -11.11 32.34 -14.94
C VAL A 59 -12.49 32.53 -15.58
N ASP A 60 -12.71 33.74 -16.10
CA ASP A 60 -13.88 34.16 -16.89
C ASP A 60 -13.77 33.55 -18.31
N GLU A 61 -14.83 32.86 -18.75
CA GLU A 61 -14.92 32.22 -20.06
C GLU A 61 -15.04 33.26 -21.17
N ARG A 62 -13.91 33.78 -21.64
CA ARG A 62 -13.77 34.45 -22.94
C ARG A 62 -12.28 34.69 -23.20
N LEU A 63 -11.65 33.80 -23.98
CA LEU A 63 -10.55 34.05 -24.93
C LEU A 63 -9.92 32.71 -25.33
N LEU A 64 -10.55 32.05 -26.29
CA LEU A 64 -9.95 30.98 -27.08
C LEU A 64 -9.04 31.60 -28.15
N GLY A 65 -7.82 31.07 -28.26
CA GLY A 65 -7.02 31.11 -29.47
C GLY A 65 -5.90 32.16 -29.48
N GLN A 66 -4.68 31.72 -29.18
CA GLN A 66 -3.51 31.92 -30.07
C GLN A 66 -2.27 31.22 -29.47
N GLU A 67 -1.60 30.43 -30.31
CA GLU A 67 -0.28 29.84 -30.05
C GLU A 67 0.77 30.93 -29.81
N VAL A 68 1.60 30.77 -28.78
CA VAL A 68 2.81 31.59 -28.60
C VAL A 68 4.04 30.70 -28.77
N ARG A 69 4.67 30.83 -29.95
CA ARG A 69 6.07 30.46 -30.19
C ARG A 69 6.97 31.58 -29.67
N CYS A 70 8.03 31.23 -28.95
CA CYS A 70 9.08 32.16 -28.57
C CYS A 70 10.35 31.88 -29.39
N ASP A 71 10.60 32.72 -30.40
CA ASP A 71 11.92 32.84 -31.05
C ASP A 71 12.77 33.89 -30.32
N ALA A 72 14.05 33.58 -30.14
CA ALA A 72 15.05 34.46 -29.55
C ALA A 72 15.68 35.39 -30.59
N VAL A 73 15.87 36.68 -30.26
CA VAL A 73 16.79 37.59 -30.98
C VAL A 73 17.45 38.59 -29.98
N PRO A 74 18.73 38.99 -30.20
CA PRO A 74 19.61 39.61 -29.21
C PRO A 74 19.86 41.12 -29.40
N GLY A 75 20.52 41.78 -28.43
CA GLY A 75 21.26 43.03 -28.67
C GLY A 75 21.34 44.05 -27.54
N ASP A 76 22.48 44.05 -26.84
CA ASP A 76 23.36 45.17 -26.43
C ASP A 76 22.80 46.58 -26.09
N THR A 77 23.17 47.12 -24.92
CA THR A 77 24.00 48.36 -24.82
C THR A 77 24.51 48.60 -23.39
N SER A 78 25.76 49.08 -23.35
CA SER A 78 26.67 49.39 -22.25
C SER A 78 26.22 50.43 -21.20
N VAL A 79 26.82 50.41 -19.99
CA VAL A 79 27.72 51.46 -19.42
C VAL A 79 28.41 50.96 -18.12
N ARG A 80 29.62 51.48 -17.90
CA ARG A 80 30.72 51.14 -16.96
C ARG A 80 30.48 51.45 -15.46
N GLY A 81 31.25 50.76 -14.60
CA GLY A 81 31.96 51.42 -13.47
C GLY A 81 32.06 50.66 -12.13
N GLY A 82 33.20 50.01 -11.88
CA GLY A 82 34.02 50.17 -10.65
C GLY A 82 33.60 49.61 -9.28
N ALA A 83 34.53 48.83 -8.71
CA ALA A 83 34.93 48.71 -7.29
C ALA A 83 34.23 47.70 -6.34
N SER A 84 35.04 46.70 -5.97
CA SER A 84 35.24 46.08 -4.64
C SER A 84 34.14 46.12 -3.58
N GLY A 85 33.77 44.93 -3.09
CA GLY A 85 33.12 44.76 -1.79
C GLY A 85 32.89 43.29 -1.46
N ALA A 86 33.69 42.74 -0.55
CA ALA A 86 33.38 41.49 0.13
C ALA A 86 32.18 41.73 1.07
N GLY A 87 31.18 40.85 1.02
CA GLY A 87 30.03 40.88 1.92
C GLY A 87 29.39 39.50 1.97
N GLY A 88 29.67 38.76 3.04
CA GLY A 88 28.97 37.52 3.35
C GLY A 88 27.52 37.82 3.72
N ALA A 89 26.59 37.13 3.08
CA ALA A 89 25.19 37.15 3.48
C ALA A 89 25.00 36.13 4.62
N HIS A 90 24.87 36.66 5.83
CA HIS A 90 24.34 35.94 6.99
C HIS A 90 22.83 35.82 6.78
N VAL A 91 22.30 34.59 6.66
CA VAL A 91 20.85 34.37 6.69
C VAL A 91 20.42 34.32 8.15
N ASP A 92 19.46 35.17 8.49
CA ASP A 92 18.82 35.29 9.79
C ASP A 92 17.82 34.14 9.96
N GLY A 93 18.09 33.27 10.94
CA GLY A 93 17.36 32.00 11.18
C GLY A 93 16.07 32.13 11.98
N SER A 94 15.58 33.33 12.29
CA SER A 94 14.40 33.52 13.16
C SER A 94 13.10 33.84 12.43
N LYS A 95 12.92 33.43 11.16
CA LYS A 95 11.68 33.66 10.39
C LYS A 95 10.93 32.41 9.91
N LEU A 96 11.25 31.23 10.44
CA LEU A 96 10.55 29.97 10.12
C LEU A 96 9.76 29.37 11.31
N GLN A 97 9.35 30.19 12.28
CA GLN A 97 8.73 29.68 13.52
C GLN A 97 7.20 29.82 13.62
N ASN A 98 6.49 30.37 12.64
CA ASN A 98 5.03 30.57 12.77
C ASN A 98 4.28 30.11 11.52
N CYS A 99 3.92 28.83 11.47
CA CYS A 99 2.83 28.25 10.67
C CYS A 99 2.59 26.80 11.14
N VAL A 100 2.27 26.61 12.43
CA VAL A 100 1.67 25.36 12.92
C VAL A 100 0.71 25.76 14.04
N ASP A 101 -0.55 25.95 13.70
CA ASP A 101 -1.66 25.76 14.65
C ASP A 101 -2.97 25.58 13.87
N ASP A 102 -3.78 24.65 14.38
CA ASP A 102 -5.15 24.27 14.00
C ASP A 102 -5.39 23.66 12.61
N THR A 103 -5.18 22.34 12.50
CA THR A 103 -6.01 21.49 11.63
C THR A 103 -6.59 20.35 12.45
N ASP A 104 -7.90 20.44 12.72
CA ASP A 104 -8.70 19.47 13.44
C ASP A 104 -8.63 18.07 12.78
N SER A 105 -8.71 17.03 13.61
CA SER A 105 -8.69 15.61 13.20
C SER A 105 -9.85 15.17 12.30
N GLU A 106 -10.76 16.07 11.91
CA GLU A 106 -11.81 15.82 10.92
C GLU A 106 -11.35 16.03 9.47
N GLU A 107 -10.17 16.62 9.23
CA GLU A 107 -9.70 16.94 7.88
C GLU A 107 -8.99 15.79 7.15
N LEU A 108 -8.51 14.76 7.86
CA LEU A 108 -7.82 13.61 7.24
C LEU A 108 -8.77 12.66 6.50
N THR A 109 -10.05 12.64 6.86
CA THR A 109 -11.10 11.88 6.14
C THR A 109 -11.64 12.63 4.92
N ALA A 110 -11.33 13.92 4.77
CA ALA A 110 -11.94 14.79 3.75
C ALA A 110 -11.23 14.78 2.39
N GLY A 111 -10.07 14.11 2.27
CA GLY A 111 -9.18 14.23 1.10
C GLY A 111 -9.23 13.09 0.08
N TRP A 112 -9.98 12.02 0.35
CA TRP A 112 -9.98 10.84 -0.50
C TRP A 112 -11.28 10.85 -1.29
N HIS A 113 -11.24 11.10 -2.59
CA HIS A 113 -12.37 10.94 -3.52
C HIS A 113 -11.86 10.42 -4.86
N LEU A 114 -12.36 9.25 -5.32
CA LEU A 114 -12.04 8.78 -6.66
C LEU A 114 -12.43 9.87 -7.67
N SER A 115 -11.47 10.28 -8.49
CA SER A 115 -11.78 11.03 -9.69
C SER A 115 -12.63 10.14 -10.59
N ASP A 116 -13.84 10.59 -10.95
CA ASP A 116 -14.82 9.87 -11.77
C ASP A 116 -14.13 9.10 -12.93
N GLY A 117 -13.99 7.78 -12.82
CA GLY A 117 -13.29 7.01 -13.86
C GLY A 117 -13.05 5.53 -13.65
N GLY A 118 -13.08 5.00 -12.42
CA GLY A 118 -12.98 3.56 -12.19
C GLY A 118 -14.35 2.88 -12.24
N SER A 119 -14.69 2.21 -13.35
CA SER A 119 -15.89 1.36 -13.39
C SER A 119 -15.49 -0.11 -13.35
N PHE A 120 -15.84 -0.80 -12.27
CA PHE A 120 -15.81 -2.25 -12.20
C PHE A 120 -17.00 -2.82 -12.97
N SER A 121 -16.75 -3.66 -13.98
CA SER A 121 -17.85 -4.26 -14.75
C SER A 121 -18.68 -5.25 -13.91
N TYR A 122 -18.03 -5.93 -12.95
CA TYR A 122 -18.62 -6.93 -12.07
C TYR A 122 -19.25 -6.35 -10.77
N LEU A 123 -18.95 -5.10 -10.41
CA LEU A 123 -19.47 -4.50 -9.18
C LEU A 123 -20.94 -4.09 -9.36
N GLN A 124 -21.85 -4.79 -8.66
CA GLN A 124 -23.30 -4.66 -8.86
C GLN A 124 -24.04 -4.06 -7.65
N GLY A 125 -23.36 -3.85 -6.52
CA GLY A 125 -23.95 -3.41 -5.27
C GLY A 125 -23.00 -3.69 -4.11
N PRO A 126 -23.50 -3.81 -2.86
CA PRO A 126 -22.67 -4.09 -1.69
C PRO A 126 -21.67 -5.22 -1.97
N ALA A 127 -20.42 -4.98 -1.61
CA ALA A 127 -19.32 -5.87 -1.93
C ALA A 127 -18.73 -6.49 -0.66
N MET A 128 -18.19 -7.69 -0.79
CA MET A 128 -17.31 -8.28 0.21
C MET A 128 -15.93 -8.53 -0.40
N VAL A 129 -14.89 -8.02 0.25
CA VAL A 129 -13.48 -8.34 -0.02
C VAL A 129 -13.03 -9.36 1.02
N VAL A 130 -12.53 -10.50 0.59
CA VAL A 130 -11.94 -11.53 1.44
C VAL A 130 -10.47 -11.67 1.10
N VAL A 131 -9.58 -11.47 2.06
CA VAL A 131 -8.12 -11.53 1.85
C VAL A 131 -7.45 -12.40 2.91
N PRO A 132 -6.30 -13.04 2.60
CA PRO A 132 -5.61 -13.87 3.58
C PRO A 132 -4.98 -13.04 4.69
N HIS A 133 -4.29 -11.94 4.36
CA HIS A 133 -3.43 -11.22 5.30
C HIS A 133 -3.78 -9.72 5.42
N PRO A 134 -3.39 -9.07 6.53
CA PRO A 134 -3.58 -7.63 6.70
C PRO A 134 -2.57 -6.84 5.86
N ASP A 135 -3.03 -6.27 4.75
CA ASP A 135 -2.37 -5.38 3.76
C ASP A 135 -2.92 -5.65 2.36
N ASP A 136 -3.21 -6.91 2.05
CA ASP A 136 -3.78 -7.40 0.79
C ASP A 136 -5.05 -6.66 0.37
N GLU A 137 -5.87 -6.23 1.34
CA GLU A 137 -7.07 -5.44 1.09
C GLU A 137 -6.76 -4.13 0.33
N VAL A 138 -5.61 -3.51 0.63
CA VAL A 138 -5.16 -2.27 0.01
C VAL A 138 -4.28 -2.59 -1.20
N LEU A 139 -3.43 -3.61 -1.13
CA LEU A 139 -2.58 -4.00 -2.27
C LEU A 139 -3.42 -4.38 -3.49
N GLY A 140 -4.49 -5.16 -3.29
CA GLY A 140 -5.34 -5.68 -4.36
C GLY A 140 -6.61 -4.88 -4.64
N PHE A 141 -7.21 -4.21 -3.64
CA PHE A 141 -8.61 -3.74 -3.73
C PHE A 141 -8.81 -2.28 -3.30
N PHE A 142 -7.77 -1.44 -3.37
CA PHE A 142 -7.88 -0.04 -2.97
C PHE A 142 -8.98 0.69 -3.75
N SER A 143 -9.05 0.53 -5.08
CA SER A 143 -10.08 1.22 -5.89
C SER A 143 -11.50 0.79 -5.53
N LEU A 144 -11.71 -0.45 -5.07
CA LEU A 144 -13.00 -0.95 -4.63
C LEU A 144 -13.43 -0.30 -3.31
N LEU A 145 -12.53 -0.23 -2.34
CA LEU A 145 -12.77 0.45 -1.05
C LEU A 145 -13.11 1.93 -1.26
N ARG A 146 -12.59 2.53 -2.33
CA ARG A 146 -12.78 3.94 -2.69
C ARG A 146 -13.95 4.19 -3.63
N SER A 147 -14.61 3.13 -4.13
CA SER A 147 -15.70 3.21 -5.11
C SER A 147 -16.98 3.89 -4.60
N GLY A 148 -17.11 4.06 -3.29
CA GLY A 148 -18.34 4.53 -2.64
C GLY A 148 -19.43 3.46 -2.52
N VAL A 149 -19.17 2.25 -3.00
CA VAL A 149 -20.01 1.08 -2.74
C VAL A 149 -19.77 0.59 -1.32
N GLU A 150 -20.84 0.23 -0.62
CA GLU A 150 -20.77 -0.40 0.70
C GLU A 150 -19.89 -1.66 0.62
N THR A 151 -18.72 -1.61 1.24
CA THR A 151 -17.70 -2.66 1.11
C THR A 151 -17.37 -3.23 2.48
N HIS A 152 -17.59 -4.52 2.65
CA HIS A 152 -17.22 -5.28 3.84
C HIS A 152 -15.91 -6.00 3.59
N VAL A 153 -15.03 -6.05 4.59
CA VAL A 153 -13.74 -6.71 4.49
C VAL A 153 -13.66 -7.84 5.51
N VAL A 154 -13.25 -9.02 5.05
CA VAL A 154 -12.91 -10.18 5.88
C VAL A 154 -11.45 -10.51 5.65
N VAL A 155 -10.66 -10.54 6.72
CA VAL A 155 -9.26 -10.98 6.69
C VAL A 155 -9.18 -12.32 7.39
N LEU A 156 -8.64 -13.35 6.72
CA LEU A 156 -8.67 -14.72 7.24
C LEU A 156 -7.70 -14.90 8.41
N THR A 157 -6.52 -14.30 8.32
CA THR A 157 -5.45 -14.39 9.32
C THR A 157 -5.19 -13.03 9.98
N CYS A 158 -4.17 -12.93 10.84
CA CYS A 158 -3.64 -11.64 11.30
C CYS A 158 -2.17 -11.41 10.93
N GLY A 159 -1.63 -12.19 9.99
CA GLY A 159 -0.27 -12.02 9.48
C GLY A 159 0.83 -12.27 10.52
N ASP A 160 0.71 -13.27 11.38
CA ASP A 160 1.63 -13.53 12.49
C ASP A 160 2.59 -14.73 12.29
N GLY A 161 2.57 -15.31 11.09
CA GLY A 161 3.28 -16.53 10.71
C GLY A 161 4.73 -16.30 10.31
N TYR A 162 5.13 -15.07 9.98
CA TYR A 162 6.49 -14.79 9.51
C TYR A 162 7.45 -14.41 10.65
N ASP A 163 8.27 -15.36 11.09
CA ASP A 163 9.20 -15.21 12.22
C ASP A 163 10.14 -14.01 12.09
N ALA A 164 10.65 -13.72 10.90
CA ALA A 164 11.53 -12.56 10.71
C ALA A 164 10.79 -11.23 10.92
N ALA A 165 9.50 -11.15 10.55
CA ALA A 165 8.66 -9.99 10.84
C ALA A 165 8.41 -9.84 12.34
N VAL A 166 8.10 -10.95 13.03
CA VAL A 166 7.91 -10.94 14.49
C VAL A 166 9.19 -10.53 15.21
N ALA A 167 10.32 -11.15 14.90
CA ALA A 167 11.62 -10.84 15.47
C ALA A 167 12.00 -9.37 15.22
N SER A 168 11.87 -8.90 13.98
CA SER A 168 12.16 -7.52 13.61
C SER A 168 11.27 -6.53 14.36
N TRP A 169 9.97 -6.78 14.43
CA TRP A 169 9.03 -5.88 15.10
C TRP A 169 9.25 -5.85 16.62
N MET A 170 9.55 -6.99 17.25
CA MET A 170 9.84 -7.04 18.69
C MET A 170 11.17 -6.38 19.07
N SER A 171 12.18 -6.44 18.19
CA SER A 171 13.54 -5.96 18.48
C SER A 171 13.87 -4.62 17.83
N CYS A 172 12.88 -3.99 17.18
CA CYS A 172 13.06 -2.82 16.32
C CYS A 172 14.22 -3.05 15.31
N GLY A 173 14.11 -4.13 14.53
CA GLY A 173 14.82 -4.37 13.29
C GLY A 173 15.96 -5.39 13.35
N ASP A 174 16.02 -6.25 14.37
CA ASP A 174 16.82 -7.48 14.35
C ASP A 174 15.93 -8.68 14.01
N THR A 175 16.19 -9.33 12.88
CA THR A 175 15.39 -10.47 12.40
C THR A 175 15.83 -11.82 12.99
N GLY A 176 16.93 -11.85 13.75
CA GLY A 176 17.51 -13.08 14.30
C GLY A 176 17.15 -13.37 15.75
N VAL A 177 16.24 -12.59 16.34
CA VAL A 177 15.78 -12.78 17.73
C VAL A 177 14.81 -13.95 17.81
N GLU A 178 14.88 -14.73 18.90
CA GLU A 178 13.92 -15.83 19.14
C GLU A 178 12.49 -15.29 19.23
N VAL A 179 11.58 -15.96 18.52
CA VAL A 179 10.16 -15.64 18.48
C VAL A 179 9.40 -16.56 19.42
N ASP A 180 8.59 -16.00 20.30
CA ASP A 180 7.69 -16.73 21.17
C ASP A 180 6.21 -16.46 20.84
N ALA A 181 5.33 -17.19 21.52
CA ALA A 181 3.88 -17.10 21.36
C ALA A 181 3.34 -15.70 21.68
N ASP A 182 3.91 -15.01 22.66
CA ASP A 182 3.50 -13.65 23.05
C ASP A 182 3.88 -12.62 21.99
N GLY A 183 5.07 -12.76 21.40
CA GLY A 183 5.53 -11.97 20.26
C GLY A 183 4.59 -12.06 19.06
N ARG A 184 4.19 -13.28 18.67
CA ARG A 184 3.22 -13.51 17.59
C ARG A 184 1.87 -12.89 17.90
N ALA A 185 1.33 -13.14 19.09
CA ALA A 185 0.04 -12.59 19.50
C ALA A 185 0.03 -11.05 19.51
N LYS A 186 1.15 -10.41 19.90
CA LYS A 186 1.28 -8.95 19.86
C LYS A 186 1.42 -8.39 18.45
N LEU A 187 2.20 -9.04 17.57
CA LEU A 187 2.26 -8.64 16.17
C LEU A 187 0.90 -8.77 15.49
N CYS A 188 0.19 -9.88 15.74
CA CYS A 188 -1.19 -10.10 15.29
C CYS A 188 -2.10 -8.92 15.65
N GLN A 189 -2.09 -8.50 16.93
CA GLN A 189 -2.87 -7.35 17.39
C GLN A 189 -2.47 -6.04 16.70
N ALA A 190 -1.16 -5.82 16.50
CA ALA A 190 -0.67 -4.63 15.82
C ALA A 190 -1.12 -4.57 14.35
N ARG A 191 -0.99 -5.68 13.60
CA ARG A 191 -1.42 -5.78 12.20
C ARG A 191 -2.92 -5.63 12.03
N MET A 192 -3.70 -6.23 12.94
CA MET A 192 -5.16 -6.04 12.96
C MET A 192 -5.52 -4.57 13.18
N ALA A 193 -4.85 -3.88 14.10
CA ALA A 193 -5.10 -2.46 14.36
C ALA A 193 -4.71 -1.59 13.15
N GLU A 194 -3.54 -1.84 12.54
CA GLU A 194 -3.08 -1.13 11.33
C GLU A 194 -4.12 -1.26 10.19
N SER A 195 -4.57 -2.49 9.90
CA SER A 195 -5.58 -2.74 8.87
C SER A 195 -6.94 -2.11 9.21
N GLN A 196 -7.41 -2.21 10.46
CA GLN A 196 -8.66 -1.58 10.89
C GLN A 196 -8.63 -0.06 10.73
N ASP A 197 -7.53 0.58 11.12
CA ASP A 197 -7.37 2.02 11.03
C ASP A 197 -7.35 2.48 9.57
N VAL A 198 -6.59 1.79 8.70
CA VAL A 198 -6.53 2.09 7.26
C VAL A 198 -7.89 1.87 6.60
N LEU A 199 -8.50 0.70 6.77
CA LEU A 199 -9.79 0.38 6.16
C LEU A 199 -10.91 1.29 6.65
N GLY A 200 -10.89 1.65 7.94
CA GLY A 200 -11.82 2.64 8.51
C GLY A 200 -11.67 4.02 7.87
N ALA A 201 -10.44 4.45 7.61
CA ALA A 201 -10.16 5.72 6.91
C ALA A 201 -10.56 5.68 5.43
N LEU A 202 -10.42 4.53 4.76
CA LEU A 202 -10.80 4.36 3.36
C LEU A 202 -12.31 4.22 3.14
N GLY A 203 -13.08 3.91 4.20
CA GLY A 203 -14.54 3.88 4.19
C GLY A 203 -15.16 2.48 4.19
N ALA A 204 -14.43 1.45 4.63
CA ALA A 204 -14.98 0.11 4.78
C ALA A 204 -16.19 0.10 5.73
N ALA A 205 -17.27 -0.57 5.33
CA ALA A 205 -18.51 -0.69 6.10
C ALA A 205 -18.32 -1.56 7.35
N SER A 206 -17.50 -2.62 7.23
CA SER A 206 -17.08 -3.46 8.35
C SER A 206 -15.75 -4.12 8.04
N VAL A 207 -14.96 -4.38 9.07
CA VAL A 207 -13.71 -5.16 9.00
C VAL A 207 -13.78 -6.28 10.02
N VAL A 208 -13.63 -7.52 9.58
CA VAL A 208 -13.67 -8.71 10.43
C VAL A 208 -12.42 -9.55 10.21
N PHE A 209 -11.78 -9.94 11.30
CA PHE A 209 -10.70 -10.91 11.29
C PHE A 209 -11.25 -12.26 11.74
N LEU A 210 -10.93 -13.34 11.03
CA LEU A 210 -11.33 -14.69 11.43
C LEU A 210 -10.30 -15.34 12.34
N GLY A 211 -9.01 -14.99 12.21
CA GLY A 211 -7.95 -15.48 13.08
C GLY A 211 -7.56 -16.93 12.82
N TYR A 212 -7.52 -17.35 11.55
CA TYR A 212 -6.93 -18.62 11.11
C TYR A 212 -5.41 -18.49 10.96
N PRO A 213 -4.64 -19.59 11.08
CA PRO A 213 -3.18 -19.58 11.10
C PRO A 213 -2.55 -19.05 9.82
N ASP A 214 -1.79 -17.97 9.95
CA ASP A 214 -0.96 -17.42 8.89
C ASP A 214 0.11 -18.42 8.45
N GLY A 215 0.22 -18.62 7.14
CA GLY A 215 1.06 -19.60 6.48
C GLY A 215 0.47 -21.01 6.43
N GLN A 216 -0.77 -21.20 6.90
CA GLN A 216 -1.39 -22.51 7.04
C GLN A 216 -2.75 -22.64 6.33
N LEU A 217 -3.26 -21.60 5.66
CA LEU A 217 -4.55 -21.72 4.96
C LEU A 217 -4.47 -22.75 3.83
N GLY A 218 -3.30 -22.89 3.19
CA GLY A 218 -3.02 -23.98 2.25
C GLY A 218 -3.20 -25.36 2.86
N ALA A 219 -2.70 -25.58 4.09
CA ALA A 219 -2.85 -26.85 4.81
C ALA A 219 -4.33 -27.11 5.17
N ILE A 220 -5.08 -26.10 5.62
CA ILE A 220 -6.52 -26.26 5.86
C ILE A 220 -7.24 -26.62 4.54
N ALA A 221 -6.88 -25.99 3.43
CA ALA A 221 -7.50 -26.25 2.13
C ALA A 221 -7.21 -27.65 1.60
N ASP A 222 -5.98 -28.15 1.76
CA ASP A 222 -5.52 -29.42 1.16
C ASP A 222 -5.66 -30.61 2.12
N ASP A 223 -5.24 -30.45 3.37
CA ASP A 223 -5.23 -31.51 4.40
C ASP A 223 -6.48 -31.48 5.30
N GLY A 224 -7.32 -30.46 5.16
CA GLY A 224 -8.58 -30.30 5.90
C GLY A 224 -8.42 -29.68 7.29
N HIS A 225 -7.18 -29.52 7.76
CA HIS A 225 -6.86 -28.97 9.07
C HIS A 225 -5.46 -28.35 9.10
N ALA A 226 -5.18 -27.54 10.11
CA ALA A 226 -3.85 -27.01 10.38
C ALA A 226 -3.50 -27.09 11.86
N GLU A 227 -2.19 -27.06 12.15
CA GLU A 227 -1.71 -26.71 13.47
C GLU A 227 -1.96 -25.22 13.74
N GLY A 228 -2.23 -24.86 15.00
CA GLY A 228 -2.48 -23.47 15.36
C GLY A 228 -1.25 -22.57 15.25
N HIS A 229 -1.44 -21.28 15.52
CA HIS A 229 -0.43 -20.22 15.39
C HIS A 229 0.69 -20.27 16.44
N GLY A 230 0.73 -21.33 17.28
CA GLY A 230 1.61 -21.44 18.44
C GLY A 230 1.16 -20.67 19.70
N TRP A 231 0.13 -19.81 19.58
CA TRP A 231 -0.46 -19.08 20.72
C TRP A 231 -1.99 -19.22 20.85
N SER A 232 -2.67 -19.73 19.82
CA SER A 232 -4.08 -20.12 19.85
C SER A 232 -4.26 -21.42 19.06
N ASP A 233 -5.21 -22.24 19.51
CA ASP A 233 -5.68 -23.48 18.88
C ASP A 233 -7.09 -23.35 18.29
N ALA A 234 -7.65 -22.13 18.28
CA ALA A 234 -8.94 -21.81 17.67
C ALA A 234 -8.95 -20.42 17.04
N SER A 235 -9.86 -20.24 16.08
CA SER A 235 -10.15 -18.97 15.41
C SER A 235 -10.70 -17.94 16.40
N PHE A 236 -10.82 -16.68 16.00
CA PHE A 236 -11.45 -15.64 16.84
C PHE A 236 -12.93 -15.86 17.09
N ARG A 237 -13.55 -16.79 16.36
CA ARG A 237 -14.92 -17.27 16.59
C ARG A 237 -14.97 -18.51 17.48
N GLY A 238 -13.81 -19.04 17.89
CA GLY A 238 -13.69 -20.25 18.70
C GLY A 238 -13.82 -21.54 17.90
N ASN A 239 -13.70 -21.46 16.57
CA ASN A 239 -13.73 -22.64 15.71
C ASN A 239 -12.35 -23.30 15.63
N PRO A 240 -12.27 -24.64 15.52
CA PRO A 240 -11.00 -25.30 15.21
C PRO A 240 -10.50 -24.86 13.82
N PHE A 241 -9.20 -25.02 13.58
CA PHE A 241 -8.57 -24.72 12.29
C PHE A 241 -8.82 -25.84 11.28
N GLU A 242 -10.09 -26.02 10.95
CA GLU A 242 -10.61 -27.06 10.08
C GLU A 242 -11.38 -26.42 8.92
N ARG A 243 -11.35 -27.09 7.78
CA ARG A 243 -11.88 -26.60 6.51
C ARG A 243 -13.36 -26.25 6.57
N GLU A 244 -14.16 -27.12 7.17
CA GLU A 244 -15.61 -26.98 7.23
C GLU A 244 -16.00 -25.70 7.97
N TYR A 245 -15.32 -25.41 9.08
CA TYR A 245 -15.58 -24.21 9.87
C TYR A 245 -15.15 -22.92 9.17
N LEU A 246 -14.07 -22.95 8.39
CA LEU A 246 -13.65 -21.79 7.62
C LEU A 246 -14.67 -21.47 6.52
N VAL A 247 -15.18 -22.50 5.83
CA VAL A 247 -16.26 -22.32 4.85
C VAL A 247 -17.53 -21.79 5.53
N GLU A 248 -17.92 -22.34 6.68
CA GLU A 248 -19.08 -21.86 7.45
C GLU A 248 -18.92 -20.39 7.88
N ASP A 249 -17.75 -19.99 8.37
CA ASP A 249 -17.47 -18.62 8.77
C ASP A 249 -17.61 -17.63 7.60
N LEU A 250 -17.17 -18.02 6.40
CA LEU A 250 -17.32 -17.22 5.18
C LEU A 250 -18.75 -17.17 4.68
N VAL A 251 -19.48 -18.28 4.73
CA VAL A 251 -20.92 -18.32 4.42
C VAL A 251 -21.68 -17.37 5.34
N ASP A 252 -21.43 -17.43 6.64
CA ASP A 252 -22.02 -16.54 7.63
C ASP A 252 -21.67 -15.07 7.36
N ALA A 253 -20.41 -14.77 7.04
CA ALA A 253 -19.96 -13.42 6.73
C ALA A 253 -20.67 -12.86 5.50
N LEU A 254 -20.72 -13.62 4.39
CA LEU A 254 -21.39 -13.24 3.14
C LEU A 254 -22.90 -13.02 3.34
N GLN A 255 -23.56 -13.89 4.10
CA GLN A 255 -24.98 -13.73 4.42
C GLN A 255 -25.24 -12.50 5.30
N ALA A 256 -24.39 -12.26 6.30
CA ALA A 256 -24.55 -11.15 7.23
C ALA A 256 -24.30 -9.77 6.58
N SER A 257 -23.40 -9.69 5.60
CA SER A 257 -23.12 -8.45 4.87
C SER A 257 -24.19 -8.11 3.83
N GLY A 258 -24.90 -9.12 3.29
CA GLY A 258 -25.78 -8.93 2.15
C GLY A 258 -25.04 -8.55 0.87
N ALA A 259 -23.74 -8.85 0.79
CA ALA A 259 -22.92 -8.57 -0.38
C ALA A 259 -23.48 -9.28 -1.63
N VAL A 260 -23.52 -8.58 -2.76
CA VAL A 260 -23.94 -9.14 -4.06
C VAL A 260 -22.75 -9.34 -5.01
N SER A 261 -21.62 -8.70 -4.72
CA SER A 261 -20.34 -8.90 -5.40
C SER A 261 -19.30 -9.39 -4.39
N VAL A 262 -18.51 -10.39 -4.76
CA VAL A 262 -17.47 -10.96 -3.89
C VAL A 262 -16.11 -10.85 -4.58
N PHE A 263 -15.11 -10.40 -3.83
CA PHE A 263 -13.75 -10.19 -4.30
C PHE A 263 -12.75 -10.91 -3.40
N THR A 264 -11.69 -11.48 -3.98
CA THR A 264 -10.64 -12.20 -3.25
C THR A 264 -9.33 -12.25 -4.03
N THR A 265 -8.24 -12.71 -3.43
CA THR A 265 -6.99 -13.01 -4.16
C THR A 265 -7.21 -14.05 -5.27
N ASP A 266 -6.39 -14.01 -6.33
CA ASP A 266 -6.52 -14.90 -7.49
C ASP A 266 -6.21 -16.37 -7.13
N PRO A 267 -6.99 -17.36 -7.60
CA PRO A 267 -6.70 -18.77 -7.34
C PRO A 267 -5.37 -19.26 -7.91
N LEU A 268 -4.77 -18.54 -8.86
CA LEU A 268 -3.45 -18.84 -9.42
C LEU A 268 -2.30 -18.15 -8.66
N ASP A 269 -2.59 -17.28 -7.68
CA ASP A 269 -1.59 -16.56 -6.88
C ASP A 269 -0.57 -17.56 -6.28
N SER A 270 0.71 -17.22 -6.36
CA SER A 270 1.80 -18.14 -6.02
C SER A 270 1.95 -18.36 -4.52
N HIS A 271 1.37 -17.49 -3.68
CA HIS A 271 1.35 -17.69 -2.24
C HIS A 271 0.27 -18.73 -1.84
N PRO A 272 0.61 -19.79 -1.07
CA PRO A 272 -0.35 -20.83 -0.71
C PRO A 272 -1.60 -20.30 0.00
N ASP A 273 -1.46 -19.31 0.89
CA ASP A 273 -2.62 -18.72 1.57
C ASP A 273 -3.52 -17.91 0.63
N HIS A 274 -2.96 -17.27 -0.40
CA HIS A 274 -3.72 -16.48 -1.37
C HIS A 274 -4.56 -17.39 -2.27
N SER A 275 -3.93 -18.42 -2.82
CA SER A 275 -4.64 -19.42 -3.63
C SER A 275 -5.65 -20.20 -2.78
N ALA A 276 -5.35 -20.52 -1.52
CA ALA A 276 -6.31 -21.14 -0.60
C ALA A 276 -7.52 -20.25 -0.30
N THR A 277 -7.30 -18.96 -0.05
CA THR A 277 -8.38 -17.97 0.19
C THR A 277 -9.37 -17.98 -0.97
N ALA A 278 -8.88 -17.96 -2.21
CA ALA A 278 -9.72 -18.04 -3.40
C ALA A 278 -10.61 -19.32 -3.41
N ARG A 279 -10.04 -20.47 -3.01
CA ARG A 279 -10.76 -21.76 -2.97
C ARG A 279 -11.84 -21.77 -1.89
N PHE A 280 -11.55 -21.22 -0.72
CA PHE A 280 -12.53 -21.08 0.36
C PHE A 280 -13.66 -20.13 0.00
N VAL A 281 -13.32 -18.98 -0.59
CA VAL A 281 -14.30 -18.02 -1.11
C VAL A 281 -15.14 -18.66 -2.22
N GLY A 282 -14.53 -19.41 -3.14
CA GLY A 282 -15.23 -20.16 -4.18
C GLY A 282 -16.22 -21.18 -3.61
N ALA A 283 -15.84 -21.92 -2.56
CA ALA A 283 -16.72 -22.86 -1.87
C ALA A 283 -17.92 -22.15 -1.19
N ALA A 284 -17.67 -21.06 -0.46
CA ALA A 284 -18.73 -20.28 0.18
C ALA A 284 -19.64 -19.61 -0.85
N ALA A 285 -19.07 -19.06 -1.92
CA ALA A 285 -19.78 -18.45 -3.05
C ALA A 285 -20.68 -19.48 -3.76
N ALA A 286 -20.17 -20.70 -4.00
CA ALA A 286 -20.95 -21.80 -4.57
C ALA A 286 -22.13 -22.19 -3.67
N ALA A 287 -21.91 -22.28 -2.36
CA ALA A 287 -22.96 -22.61 -1.39
C ALA A 287 -24.10 -21.58 -1.36
N LEU A 288 -23.80 -20.32 -1.69
CA LEU A 288 -24.76 -19.23 -1.75
C LEU A 288 -25.29 -18.92 -3.16
N GLY A 289 -24.82 -19.64 -4.19
CA GLY A 289 -25.31 -19.53 -5.55
C GLY A 289 -24.72 -18.38 -6.38
N TYR A 290 -23.62 -17.76 -5.93
CA TYR A 290 -22.86 -16.83 -6.78
C TYR A 290 -22.31 -17.58 -7.99
N GLN A 291 -22.33 -16.93 -9.15
CA GLN A 291 -21.85 -17.51 -10.41
C GLN A 291 -20.41 -17.10 -10.71
N GLU A 292 -20.01 -15.92 -10.23
CA GLU A 292 -18.73 -15.27 -10.54
C GLU A 292 -18.21 -14.57 -9.30
N ILE A 293 -16.89 -14.46 -9.19
CA ILE A 293 -16.16 -13.68 -8.19
C ILE A 293 -15.09 -12.83 -8.88
N GLY A 294 -14.86 -11.63 -8.34
CA GLY A 294 -13.74 -10.78 -8.75
C GLY A 294 -12.46 -11.23 -8.06
N VAL A 295 -11.34 -11.23 -8.76
CA VAL A 295 -10.05 -11.59 -8.18
C VAL A 295 -8.94 -10.62 -8.53
N ALA A 296 -8.01 -10.41 -7.60
CA ALA A 296 -6.80 -9.61 -7.79
C ALA A 296 -5.56 -10.45 -7.46
N LEU A 297 -4.43 -10.11 -8.09
CA LEU A 297 -3.17 -10.81 -7.86
C LEU A 297 -2.24 -10.01 -6.95
N VAL A 298 -1.62 -10.70 -5.99
CA VAL A 298 -0.58 -10.11 -5.13
C VAL A 298 0.76 -10.80 -5.40
N HIS A 299 0.84 -12.14 -5.38
CA HIS A 299 2.09 -12.87 -5.68
C HIS A 299 2.01 -13.63 -7.00
N SER A 300 2.98 -13.41 -7.89
CA SER A 300 3.09 -14.14 -9.16
C SER A 300 4.17 -15.22 -9.12
N THR A 301 4.17 -16.14 -10.07
CA THR A 301 5.20 -17.18 -10.17
C THR A 301 6.51 -16.65 -10.76
N ALA A 302 6.50 -15.45 -11.36
CA ALA A 302 7.72 -14.71 -11.66
C ALA A 302 8.48 -14.26 -10.38
N GLY A 303 7.81 -14.31 -9.22
CA GLY A 303 8.35 -13.99 -7.91
C GLY A 303 8.27 -12.50 -7.56
N GLU A 304 8.27 -12.21 -6.26
CA GLU A 304 8.19 -10.86 -5.66
C GLU A 304 9.36 -9.95 -6.09
N ASP A 305 10.50 -10.56 -6.42
CA ASP A 305 11.67 -9.86 -6.95
C ASP A 305 11.49 -9.41 -8.40
N SER A 306 10.55 -9.98 -9.15
CA SER A 306 10.35 -9.68 -10.57
C SER A 306 9.06 -8.89 -10.82
N TRP A 307 8.04 -9.10 -9.99
CA TRP A 307 6.74 -8.46 -10.11
C TRP A 307 6.20 -8.07 -8.71
N PRO A 308 5.59 -6.89 -8.54
CA PRO A 308 5.35 -5.86 -9.54
C PRO A 308 6.64 -5.20 -10.06
N PRO A 309 6.67 -4.78 -11.34
CA PRO A 309 7.82 -4.09 -11.91
C PRO A 309 7.99 -2.70 -11.27
N PRO A 310 9.20 -2.12 -11.27
CA PRO A 310 10.44 -2.74 -11.73
C PRO A 310 10.92 -3.85 -10.79
N ALA A 311 11.75 -4.75 -11.30
CA ALA A 311 12.35 -5.83 -10.50
C ALA A 311 13.17 -5.28 -9.32
N CYS A 312 13.35 -6.09 -8.28
CA CYS A 312 14.16 -5.73 -7.12
C CYS A 312 15.55 -5.29 -7.59
N SER A 313 16.02 -4.18 -7.00
CA SER A 313 17.41 -3.78 -7.07
C SER A 313 18.08 -4.14 -5.73
N PRO A 314 18.61 -5.36 -5.57
CA PRO A 314 19.18 -5.79 -4.30
C PRO A 314 20.43 -4.97 -3.94
N GLY A 315 20.69 -4.84 -2.63
CA GLY A 315 21.87 -4.15 -2.10
C GLY A 315 21.69 -2.65 -1.88
N LEU A 316 20.48 -2.11 -2.05
CA LEU A 316 20.13 -0.79 -1.53
C LEU A 316 20.13 -0.80 0.01
N ALA A 317 20.46 0.34 0.60
CA ALA A 317 20.23 0.53 2.04
C ALA A 317 18.73 0.41 2.31
N PRO A 318 18.30 -0.17 3.46
CA PRO A 318 16.89 -0.46 3.73
C PRO A 318 15.93 0.71 3.43
N VAL A 319 16.27 1.92 3.91
CA VAL A 319 15.44 3.12 3.71
C VAL A 319 15.32 3.57 2.25
N ALA A 320 16.32 3.27 1.42
CA ALA A 320 16.24 3.51 -0.03
C ALA A 320 15.49 2.38 -0.73
N GLY A 321 15.63 1.16 -0.21
CA GLY A 321 15.00 -0.06 -0.71
C GLY A 321 13.48 -0.01 -0.68
N ILE A 322 12.89 0.38 0.45
CA ILE A 322 11.43 0.48 0.64
C ILE A 322 10.74 1.37 -0.42
N PHE A 323 11.40 2.41 -0.92
CA PHE A 323 10.85 3.29 -1.96
C PHE A 323 11.31 2.95 -3.37
N ALA A 324 12.13 1.91 -3.56
CA ALA A 324 12.81 1.64 -4.82
C ALA A 324 11.86 1.37 -5.99
N ARG A 325 10.66 0.86 -5.71
CA ARG A 325 9.63 0.55 -6.72
C ARG A 325 8.40 1.45 -6.67
N TYR A 326 8.41 2.47 -5.82
CA TYR A 326 7.32 3.44 -5.71
C TYR A 326 7.27 4.33 -6.97
N LEU A 327 6.31 4.08 -7.86
CA LEU A 327 6.09 4.88 -9.09
C LEU A 327 4.59 5.13 -9.28
N PRO A 328 3.98 6.07 -8.52
CA PRO A 328 2.54 6.33 -8.58
C PRO A 328 2.09 6.98 -9.90
N ALA A 329 3.02 7.39 -10.76
CA ALA A 329 2.73 7.97 -12.07
C ALA A 329 2.72 6.93 -13.21
N THR A 330 2.82 5.65 -12.91
CA THR A 330 2.83 4.57 -13.91
C THR A 330 1.74 3.54 -13.62
N GLY A 331 1.25 2.89 -14.67
CA GLY A 331 0.39 1.71 -14.54
C GLY A 331 1.17 0.46 -14.14
N LEU A 332 0.49 -0.42 -13.42
CA LEU A 332 0.82 -1.82 -13.19
C LEU A 332 0.58 -2.61 -14.48
N SER A 333 1.58 -3.36 -14.93
CA SER A 333 1.43 -4.35 -15.99
C SER A 333 1.14 -5.72 -15.40
N ALA A 334 0.39 -6.56 -16.14
CA ALA A 334 0.20 -7.95 -15.78
C ALA A 334 1.55 -8.69 -15.62
N PRO A 335 1.61 -9.73 -14.78
CA PRO A 335 2.80 -10.56 -14.64
C PRO A 335 3.20 -11.23 -15.97
N PRO A 336 4.51 -11.31 -16.30
CA PRO A 336 4.96 -11.92 -17.55
C PRO A 336 4.57 -13.39 -17.71
N ASP A 337 4.48 -14.13 -16.61
CA ASP A 337 4.06 -15.52 -16.55
C ASP A 337 2.57 -15.72 -16.87
N TRP A 338 1.79 -14.64 -16.85
CA TRP A 338 0.32 -14.63 -17.00
C TRP A 338 -0.12 -13.81 -18.22
N ASP A 339 0.82 -13.55 -19.14
CA ASP A 339 0.60 -12.84 -20.40
C ASP A 339 -0.38 -13.65 -21.27
N GLY A 340 -1.66 -13.23 -21.29
CA GLY A 340 -2.73 -13.90 -22.03
C GLY A 340 -3.98 -14.24 -21.21
N LEU A 341 -3.96 -14.06 -19.89
CA LEU A 341 -5.19 -14.11 -19.08
C LEU A 341 -6.04 -12.85 -19.30
N PRO A 342 -7.38 -12.94 -19.21
CA PRO A 342 -8.26 -11.81 -19.43
C PRO A 342 -8.26 -10.90 -18.20
N TRP A 343 -7.46 -9.82 -18.25
CA TRP A 343 -7.42 -8.81 -17.21
C TRP A 343 -8.45 -7.71 -17.47
N GLU A 344 -9.17 -7.34 -16.41
CA GLU A 344 -9.85 -6.06 -16.30
C GLU A 344 -8.93 -5.07 -15.59
N GLU A 345 -8.88 -3.84 -16.09
CA GLU A 345 -8.11 -2.77 -15.48
C GLU A 345 -9.03 -1.71 -14.92
N THR A 346 -8.89 -1.42 -13.62
CA THR A 346 -9.52 -0.26 -13.01
C THR A 346 -8.53 0.89 -13.04
N THR A 347 -8.86 1.99 -13.73
CA THR A 347 -7.98 3.17 -13.80
C THR A 347 -8.03 3.95 -12.49
N LEU A 348 -6.86 4.30 -11.97
CA LEU A 348 -6.66 5.22 -10.85
C LEU A 348 -5.96 6.49 -11.35
N GLY A 349 -6.45 7.65 -10.93
CA GLY A 349 -5.72 8.90 -11.14
C GLY A 349 -4.39 8.91 -10.37
N LEU A 350 -3.47 9.81 -10.74
CA LEU A 350 -2.20 9.98 -10.02
C LEU A 350 -2.42 10.25 -8.53
N GLU A 351 -3.42 11.05 -8.19
CA GLU A 351 -3.79 11.34 -6.80
C GLU A 351 -4.19 10.06 -6.07
N GLU A 352 -5.03 9.22 -6.67
CA GLU A 352 -5.44 7.94 -6.09
C GLU A 352 -4.28 6.94 -5.98
N ALA A 353 -3.34 6.95 -6.91
CA ALA A 353 -2.13 6.13 -6.81
C ALA A 353 -1.21 6.58 -5.65
N VAL A 354 -1.09 7.89 -5.42
CA VAL A 354 -0.35 8.45 -4.27
C VAL A 354 -1.05 8.11 -2.96
N ASN A 355 -2.36 8.31 -2.92
CA ASN A 355 -3.24 7.94 -1.82
C ASN A 355 -3.09 6.44 -1.48
N LYS A 356 -3.11 5.55 -2.48
CA LYS A 356 -2.82 4.12 -2.27
C LYS A 356 -1.45 3.90 -1.64
N GLY A 357 -0.42 4.62 -2.10
CA GLY A 357 0.91 4.58 -1.49
C GLY A 357 0.93 5.02 -0.02
N GLU A 358 0.19 6.06 0.34
CA GLU A 358 0.04 6.52 1.73
C GLU A 358 -0.71 5.50 2.59
N ALA A 359 -1.75 4.85 2.06
CA ALA A 359 -2.44 3.77 2.74
C ALA A 359 -1.51 2.56 2.98
N ILE A 360 -0.70 2.18 2.00
CA ILE A 360 0.31 1.12 2.14
C ILE A 360 1.34 1.47 3.22
N LEU A 361 1.79 2.73 3.27
CA LEU A 361 2.76 3.20 4.27
C LEU A 361 2.26 3.10 5.72
N ALA A 362 0.95 3.03 5.94
CA ALA A 362 0.36 2.88 7.26
C ALA A 362 0.50 1.45 7.84
N TYR A 363 0.81 0.45 7.01
CA TYR A 363 1.13 -0.92 7.45
C TYR A 363 2.59 -1.00 7.93
N GLY A 364 2.89 -0.27 9.00
CA GLY A 364 4.27 -0.09 9.45
C GLY A 364 4.95 -1.39 9.88
N SER A 365 4.18 -2.34 10.40
CA SER A 365 4.69 -3.66 10.80
C SER A 365 4.98 -4.59 9.61
N GLN A 366 4.44 -4.29 8.42
CA GLN A 366 4.74 -4.99 7.17
C GLN A 366 6.00 -4.44 6.53
N LEU A 367 6.09 -3.11 6.44
CA LEU A 367 7.22 -2.40 5.83
C LEU A 367 8.48 -2.38 6.70
N GLY A 368 8.34 -2.62 7.99
CA GLY A 368 9.40 -2.41 8.98
C GLY A 368 9.65 -0.92 9.22
N THR A 369 8.60 -0.11 9.32
CA THR A 369 8.65 1.29 9.75
C THR A 369 8.10 1.49 11.18
N SER A 370 7.42 0.49 11.74
CA SER A 370 7.01 0.41 13.14
C SER A 370 7.65 -0.78 13.85
N CYS A 371 7.71 -0.72 15.19
CA CYS A 371 8.11 -1.80 16.08
C CYS A 371 7.29 -1.76 17.38
N ILE A 372 7.45 -2.75 18.25
CA ILE A 372 6.63 -2.90 19.48
C ILE A 372 6.64 -1.66 20.38
N ASP A 373 7.75 -0.91 20.40
CA ASP A 373 7.94 0.29 21.23
C ASP A 373 7.69 1.61 20.46
N GLY A 374 7.09 1.55 19.27
CA GLY A 374 6.72 2.72 18.46
C GLY A 374 7.38 2.73 17.08
N ASP A 375 8.09 3.80 16.74
CA ASP A 375 8.71 3.96 15.42
C ASP A 375 9.98 3.10 15.29
N MET A 376 10.12 2.39 14.15
CA MET A 376 11.38 1.75 13.79
C MET A 376 12.48 2.82 13.66
N PRO A 377 13.73 2.59 14.11
CA PRO A 377 14.83 3.49 13.83
C PRO A 377 14.98 3.75 12.32
N GLY A 378 15.07 5.02 11.91
CA GLY A 378 15.02 5.41 10.49
C GLY A 378 16.09 4.74 9.61
N ASN A 379 17.24 4.36 10.17
CA ASN A 379 18.29 3.62 9.46
C ASN A 379 17.96 2.13 9.23
N LYS A 380 16.86 1.63 9.80
CA LYS A 380 16.35 0.27 9.66
C LYS A 380 14.99 0.20 8.95
N TRP A 381 14.44 1.33 8.52
CA TRP A 381 13.21 1.35 7.73
C TRP A 381 13.36 0.51 6.47
N GLY A 382 12.36 -0.30 6.13
CA GLY A 382 12.45 -1.21 4.98
C GLY A 382 13.23 -2.49 5.26
N VAL A 383 13.55 -2.83 6.51
CA VAL A 383 14.24 -4.09 6.83
C VAL A 383 13.40 -5.32 6.46
N LEU A 384 12.06 -5.19 6.46
CA LEU A 384 11.12 -6.24 6.06
C LEU A 384 10.73 -6.14 4.59
N ASP A 385 10.76 -4.94 4.01
CA ASP A 385 10.54 -4.71 2.58
C ASP A 385 11.73 -3.98 1.92
N PRO A 386 12.90 -4.64 1.80
CA PRO A 386 14.12 -4.01 1.30
C PRO A 386 14.09 -3.74 -0.20
N CYS A 387 13.09 -4.27 -0.91
CA CYS A 387 12.91 -4.07 -2.34
C CYS A 387 11.74 -3.14 -2.68
N GLY A 388 10.98 -2.66 -1.69
CA GLY A 388 9.81 -1.82 -1.90
C GLY A 388 8.68 -2.55 -2.63
N TYR A 389 8.53 -3.84 -2.37
CA TYR A 389 7.51 -4.70 -2.96
C TYR A 389 6.10 -4.14 -2.73
N MET A 390 5.74 -3.78 -1.50
CA MET A 390 4.39 -3.29 -1.20
C MET A 390 4.10 -1.99 -1.95
N LEU A 391 5.04 -1.03 -1.89
CA LEU A 391 4.91 0.25 -2.60
C LEU A 391 4.97 0.12 -4.13
N ALA A 392 5.32 -1.04 -4.67
CA ALA A 392 5.24 -1.32 -6.09
C ALA A 392 3.78 -1.41 -6.60
N PHE A 393 2.80 -1.59 -5.71
CA PHE A 393 1.36 -1.60 -6.02
C PHE A 393 0.74 -0.20 -6.09
N ALA A 394 1.45 0.85 -5.65
CA ALA A 394 0.99 2.23 -5.79
C ALA A 394 1.15 2.68 -7.25
N ARG A 395 0.08 2.49 -8.04
CA ARG A 395 0.05 2.58 -9.50
C ARG A 395 -1.24 3.28 -9.96
N THR A 396 -1.24 3.79 -11.19
CA THR A 396 -2.41 4.45 -11.82
C THR A 396 -3.47 3.47 -12.34
N ASN A 397 -3.40 2.20 -11.93
CA ASN A 397 -4.42 1.19 -12.19
C ASN A 397 -4.30 0.05 -11.18
N GLU A 398 -5.35 -0.75 -11.11
CA GLU A 398 -5.36 -2.07 -10.47
C GLU A 398 -5.81 -3.11 -11.49
N LEU A 399 -5.28 -4.32 -11.36
CA LEU A 399 -5.55 -5.43 -12.28
C LEU A 399 -6.45 -6.45 -11.59
N PHE A 400 -7.57 -6.74 -12.23
CA PHE A 400 -8.56 -7.69 -11.75
C PHE A 400 -8.86 -8.74 -12.82
N ARG A 401 -9.47 -9.83 -12.38
CA ARG A 401 -10.14 -10.78 -13.27
C ARG A 401 -11.50 -11.11 -12.69
N VAL A 402 -12.44 -11.45 -13.55
CA VAL A 402 -13.69 -12.09 -13.13
C VAL A 402 -13.55 -13.56 -13.47
N VAL A 403 -13.72 -14.41 -12.47
CA VAL A 403 -13.65 -15.86 -12.64
C VAL A 403 -14.99 -16.46 -12.27
N LYS A 404 -15.39 -17.49 -13.00
CA LYS A 404 -16.58 -18.24 -12.62
C LYS A 404 -16.27 -19.08 -11.40
N VAL A 405 -17.25 -19.19 -10.51
CA VAL A 405 -17.14 -20.00 -9.29
C VAL A 405 -16.88 -21.48 -9.63
N GLU A 406 -17.46 -21.99 -10.72
CA GLU A 406 -17.23 -23.37 -11.20
C GLU A 406 -15.79 -23.63 -11.69
N ASP A 407 -15.05 -22.58 -12.05
CA ASP A 407 -13.67 -22.66 -12.53
C ASP A 407 -12.63 -22.48 -11.40
N VAL A 408 -13.06 -22.11 -10.19
CA VAL A 408 -12.19 -22.03 -9.01
C VAL A 408 -11.83 -23.45 -8.57
N PRO A 409 -10.54 -23.76 -8.35
CA PRO A 409 -10.14 -25.08 -7.85
C PRO A 409 -10.89 -25.48 -6.58
N SER A 410 -11.38 -26.71 -6.50
CA SER A 410 -12.11 -27.17 -5.32
C SER A 410 -11.18 -27.34 -4.11
N LEU A 411 -11.75 -27.28 -2.91
CA LEU A 411 -11.12 -27.82 -1.70
C LEU A 411 -10.94 -29.35 -1.88
N GLN A 412 -9.81 -29.93 -1.44
CA GLN A 412 -9.43 -31.31 -1.78
C GLN A 412 -10.01 -32.38 -0.86
#